data_AF-A0A7S2YP14-F1
#
_entry.id   AF-A0A7S2YP14-F1
#
_cell.length_a   1.000
_cell.length_b   1.000
_cell.length_c   1.000
_cell.angle_alpha   90.00
_cell.angle_beta   90.00
_cell.angle_gamma   90.00
#
_symmetry.space_group_name_H-M   'P 1'
#
loop_
_entity.id
_entity.type
_entity.pdbx_description
1 polymer ?
#
loop_
_entity_poly.entity_id
_entity_poly.type
_entity_poly.pdbx_seq_one_letter_code
_entity_poly.pdbx_strand_id
1 'polypeptide(L)'
;DHLQLHQAGRLAQYRLARGLKLNHPEAVALIAMQMMEAIRDGQHSVAELMDLGSNLLGTHQIMPGVPKLIKQVQVEATFPDGTKLLTVHNPIAKEDGDLELALKGSFLPVPELSVFASDDDSEKDLVPGKVTVDPTSDGIPLNAGRDLVEVTVTNTGDRPIQVG
;
A
#
# COMPACT_ATOMS: atom_id res chain seq x y z
N ASP A 1 -11.45 7.95 16.96
CA ASP A 1 -10.52 7.04 16.25
C ASP A 1 -9.56 7.77 15.31
N HIS A 2 -10.02 8.59 14.35
CA HIS A 2 -9.12 9.33 13.42
C HIS A 2 -8.04 10.19 14.09
N LEU A 3 -8.30 10.77 15.27
CA LEU A 3 -7.28 11.52 16.01
C LEU A 3 -6.11 10.64 16.48
N GLN A 4 -6.38 9.42 16.94
CA GLN A 4 -5.32 8.48 17.35
C GLN A 4 -4.52 8.00 16.13
N LEU A 5 -5.19 7.74 15.01
CA LEU A 5 -4.53 7.41 13.74
C LEU A 5 -3.61 8.55 13.28
N HIS A 6 -4.09 9.79 13.35
CA HIS A 6 -3.27 10.96 13.06
C HIS A 6 -2.07 11.09 14.02
N GLN A 7 -2.24 10.83 15.32
CA GLN A 7 -1.13 10.84 16.27
C GLN A 7 -0.08 9.77 15.96
N ALA A 8 -0.50 8.56 15.55
CA ALA A 8 0.40 7.50 15.11
C ALA A 8 1.16 7.88 13.82
N GLY A 9 0.48 8.47 12.83
CA GLY A 9 1.10 8.96 11.61
C GLY A 9 2.11 10.08 11.88
N ARG A 10 1.79 10.97 12.83
CA ARG A 10 2.69 12.06 13.23
C ARG A 10 3.91 11.56 13.98
N LEU A 11 3.77 10.52 14.81
CA LEU A 11 4.90 9.80 15.40
C LEU A 11 5.80 9.20 14.31
N ALA A 12 5.22 8.63 13.26
CA ALA A 12 5.96 8.12 12.11
C ALA A 12 6.69 9.24 11.35
N GLN A 13 6.07 10.42 11.17
CA GLN A 13 6.76 11.59 10.60
C GLN A 13 7.98 12.03 11.42
N TYR A 14 7.89 12.07 12.76
CA TYR A 14 9.05 12.39 13.62
C TYR A 14 10.19 11.36 13.51
N ARG A 15 9.86 10.10 13.20
CA ARG A 15 10.84 9.03 12.98
C ARG A 15 11.48 9.17 11.59
N LEU A 16 10.65 9.36 10.58
CA LEU A 16 11.09 9.60 9.20
C LEU A 16 12.00 10.83 9.11
N ALA A 17 11.60 11.96 9.70
CA ALA A 17 12.36 13.21 9.65
C ALA A 17 13.76 13.15 10.29
N ARG A 18 14.02 12.15 11.14
CA ARG A 18 15.37 11.90 11.71
C ARG A 18 16.11 10.74 11.04
N GLY A 19 15.63 10.26 9.89
CA GLY A 19 16.27 9.21 9.10
C GLY A 19 15.96 7.78 9.53
N LEU A 20 14.92 7.54 10.33
CA LEU A 20 14.57 6.17 10.74
C LEU A 20 13.74 5.48 9.65
N LYS A 21 14.17 4.29 9.21
CA LYS A 21 13.37 3.43 8.33
C LYS A 21 12.12 2.94 9.07
N LEU A 22 10.96 3.15 8.47
CA LEU A 22 9.66 2.86 9.11
C LEU A 22 9.33 1.37 9.06
N ASN A 23 8.72 0.86 10.14
CA ASN A 23 8.11 -0.47 10.14
C ASN A 23 6.68 -0.46 9.55
N HIS A 24 6.04 -1.62 9.54
CA HIS A 24 4.68 -1.79 8.99
C HIS A 24 3.63 -0.82 9.57
N PRO A 25 3.36 -0.79 10.90
CA PRO A 25 2.34 0.11 11.43
C PRO A 25 2.68 1.59 11.26
N GLU A 26 3.97 1.96 11.27
CA GLU A 26 4.40 3.34 11.05
C GLU A 26 4.14 3.81 9.62
N ALA A 27 4.49 2.99 8.62
CA ALA A 27 4.24 3.31 7.21
C ALA A 27 2.74 3.42 6.92
N VAL A 28 1.94 2.45 7.40
CA VAL A 28 0.47 2.48 7.24
C VAL A 28 -0.12 3.74 7.89
N ALA A 29 0.30 4.06 9.12
CA ALA A 29 -0.22 5.23 9.84
C ALA A 29 0.15 6.55 9.15
N LEU A 30 1.39 6.68 8.65
CA LEU A 30 1.84 7.87 7.93
C LEU A 30 1.03 8.08 6.65
N ILE A 31 0.90 7.03 5.83
CA ILE A 31 0.14 7.09 4.58
C ILE A 31 -1.32 7.46 4.86
N ALA A 32 -1.97 6.76 5.79
CA ALA A 32 -3.37 7.01 6.12
C ALA A 32 -3.58 8.44 6.64
N MET A 33 -2.68 8.93 7.51
CA MET A 33 -2.74 10.30 8.00
C MET A 33 -2.55 11.33 6.88
N GLN A 34 -1.54 11.19 6.02
CA GLN A 34 -1.34 12.13 4.92
C GLN A 34 -2.51 12.13 3.93
N MET A 35 -3.14 10.98 3.71
CA MET A 35 -4.36 10.93 2.91
C MET A 35 -5.51 11.66 3.59
N MET A 36 -5.70 11.53 4.91
CA MET A 36 -6.72 12.31 5.62
C MET A 36 -6.47 13.83 5.51
N GLU A 37 -5.22 14.29 5.64
CA GLU A 37 -4.87 15.70 5.48
C GLU A 37 -5.08 16.19 4.05
N ALA A 38 -4.71 15.40 3.04
CA ALA A 38 -4.92 15.73 1.63
C ALA A 38 -6.42 15.77 1.27
N ILE A 39 -7.24 14.89 1.84
CA ILE A 39 -8.71 14.94 1.73
C ILE A 39 -9.23 16.22 2.39
N ARG A 40 -8.71 16.58 3.57
CA ARG A 40 -9.11 17.78 4.30
C ARG A 40 -8.79 19.06 3.53
N ASP A 41 -7.69 19.10 2.78
CA ASP A 41 -7.34 20.23 1.91
C ASP A 41 -8.38 20.44 0.78
N GLY A 42 -9.09 19.38 0.37
CA GLY A 42 -10.20 19.46 -0.59
C GLY A 42 -9.78 19.81 -2.02
N GLN A 43 -8.51 19.62 -2.37
CA GLN A 43 -7.93 19.98 -3.67
C GLN A 43 -7.85 18.81 -4.66
N HIS A 44 -8.01 17.57 -4.19
CA HIS A 44 -7.81 16.36 -4.98
C HIS A 44 -9.05 15.48 -4.96
N SER A 45 -9.33 14.85 -6.09
CA SER A 45 -10.30 13.77 -6.24
C SER A 45 -9.80 12.47 -5.60
N VAL A 46 -10.70 11.50 -5.42
CA VAL A 46 -10.33 10.16 -4.93
C VAL A 46 -9.24 9.54 -5.81
N ALA A 47 -9.37 9.62 -7.14
CA ALA A 47 -8.42 9.01 -8.07
C ALA A 47 -7.02 9.62 -7.94
N GLU A 48 -6.92 10.95 -7.86
CA GLU A 48 -5.63 11.62 -7.67
C GLU A 48 -4.97 11.25 -6.34
N LEU A 49 -5.77 11.07 -5.28
CA LEU A 49 -5.25 10.64 -3.98
C LEU A 49 -4.79 9.17 -3.96
N MET A 50 -5.39 8.30 -4.78
CA MET A 50 -4.91 6.92 -4.94
C MET A 50 -3.47 6.91 -5.47
N ASP A 51 -3.18 7.76 -6.46
CA ASP A 51 -1.83 7.91 -7.01
C ASP A 51 -0.91 8.66 -6.04
N LEU A 52 -1.38 9.75 -5.44
CA LEU A 52 -0.61 10.57 -4.49
C LEU A 52 -0.08 9.73 -3.32
N GLY A 53 -0.93 8.86 -2.76
CA GLY A 53 -0.57 7.99 -1.63
C GLY A 53 0.56 7.01 -1.95
N SER A 54 0.74 6.64 -3.23
CA SER A 54 1.83 5.76 -3.68
C SER A 54 3.17 6.45 -3.85
N ASN A 55 3.19 7.78 -3.69
CA ASN A 55 4.40 8.59 -3.83
C ASN A 55 5.06 8.94 -2.49
N LEU A 56 4.39 8.71 -1.35
CA LEU A 56 4.85 9.21 -0.05
C LEU A 56 6.14 8.53 0.44
N LEU A 57 6.23 7.21 0.31
CA LEU A 57 7.30 6.41 0.89
C LEU A 57 7.89 5.47 -0.16
N GLY A 58 9.22 5.42 -0.22
CA GLY A 58 9.95 4.45 -1.01
C GLY A 58 10.50 3.31 -0.16
N THR A 59 11.09 2.32 -0.83
CA THR A 59 11.74 1.18 -0.17
C THR A 59 12.91 1.59 0.73
N HIS A 60 13.62 2.69 0.44
CA HIS A 60 14.72 3.15 1.28
C HIS A 60 14.24 3.70 2.63
N GLN A 61 13.05 4.30 2.67
CA GLN A 61 12.47 4.87 3.90
C GLN A 61 11.77 3.84 4.79
N ILE A 62 11.78 2.57 4.40
CA ILE A 62 11.03 1.50 5.05
C ILE A 62 11.96 0.32 5.37
N MET A 63 11.68 -0.38 6.47
CA MET A 63 12.42 -1.57 6.87
C MET A 63 12.31 -2.70 5.82
N PRO A 64 13.35 -3.55 5.66
CA PRO A 64 13.29 -4.70 4.76
C PRO A 64 12.08 -5.61 5.00
N GLY A 65 11.54 -6.18 3.92
CA GLY A 65 10.35 -7.05 3.93
C GLY A 65 9.01 -6.36 4.19
N VAL A 66 8.98 -5.18 4.81
CA VAL A 66 7.74 -4.41 5.02
C VAL A 66 7.05 -3.98 3.72
N PRO A 67 7.76 -3.57 2.63
CA PRO A 67 7.10 -3.23 1.37
C PRO A 67 6.25 -4.38 0.81
N LYS A 68 6.64 -5.64 1.06
CA LYS A 68 5.91 -6.84 0.62
C LYS A 68 4.68 -7.15 1.47
N LEU A 69 4.60 -6.58 2.68
CA LEU A 69 3.45 -6.73 3.59
C LEU A 69 2.34 -5.74 3.26
N ILE A 70 2.68 -4.50 2.87
CA ILE A 70 1.71 -3.41 2.66
C ILE A 70 1.19 -3.45 1.22
N LYS A 71 0.18 -4.29 0.98
CA LYS A 71 -0.48 -4.39 -0.35
C LYS A 71 -1.37 -3.19 -0.65
N GLN A 72 -2.01 -2.65 0.39
CA GLN A 72 -2.84 -1.46 0.27
C GLN A 72 -3.00 -0.78 1.64
N VAL A 73 -3.28 0.51 1.62
CA VAL A 73 -3.71 1.29 2.79
C VAL A 73 -5.08 1.86 2.51
N GLN A 74 -5.98 1.71 3.47
CA GLN A 74 -7.37 2.16 3.36
C GLN A 74 -7.69 3.15 4.46
N VAL A 75 -8.37 4.24 4.09
CA VAL A 75 -8.85 5.24 5.04
C VAL A 75 -10.16 5.84 4.57
N GLU A 76 -11.10 6.01 5.48
CA GLU A 76 -12.31 6.79 5.25
C GLU A 76 -12.11 8.19 5.81
N ALA A 77 -12.43 9.22 5.02
CA ALA A 77 -12.42 10.60 5.48
C ALA A 77 -13.46 11.45 4.73
N THR A 78 -13.70 12.66 5.23
CA THR A 78 -14.74 13.55 4.73
C THR A 78 -14.21 14.46 3.62
N PHE A 79 -14.53 14.12 2.37
CA PHE A 79 -14.33 14.99 1.22
C PHE A 79 -15.33 16.15 1.23
N PRO A 80 -15.13 17.20 0.41
CA PRO A 80 -16.12 18.27 0.24
C PRO A 80 -17.53 17.77 -0.14
N ASP A 81 -17.62 16.62 -0.81
CA ASP A 81 -18.86 15.97 -1.24
C ASP A 81 -19.25 14.75 -0.38
N GLY A 82 -18.72 14.64 0.84
CA GLY A 82 -19.10 13.64 1.84
C GLY A 82 -18.02 12.59 2.13
N THR A 83 -18.32 11.66 3.03
CA THR A 83 -17.38 10.61 3.43
C THR A 83 -17.18 9.58 2.31
N LYS A 84 -15.93 9.26 2.01
CA LYS A 84 -15.57 8.22 1.03
C LYS A 84 -14.43 7.35 1.56
N LEU A 85 -14.41 6.10 1.12
CA LEU A 85 -13.27 5.20 1.28
C LEU A 85 -12.22 5.49 0.21
N LEU A 86 -11.02 5.82 0.64
CA LEU A 86 -9.83 5.86 -0.21
C LEU A 86 -9.03 4.56 -0.02
N THR A 87 -8.61 3.95 -1.12
CA THR A 87 -7.68 2.81 -1.10
C THR A 87 -6.45 3.14 -1.93
N VAL A 88 -5.29 3.20 -1.28
CA VAL A 88 -4.00 3.34 -1.95
C VAL A 88 -3.44 1.94 -2.18
N HIS A 89 -3.35 1.52 -3.45
CA HIS A 89 -2.80 0.22 -3.82
C HIS A 89 -1.29 0.29 -3.98
N ASN A 90 -0.58 -0.76 -3.53
CA ASN A 90 0.88 -0.87 -3.60
C ASN A 90 1.61 0.43 -3.24
N PRO A 91 1.36 1.00 -2.04
CA PRO A 91 1.83 2.34 -1.71
C PRO A 91 3.36 2.48 -1.68
N ILE A 92 4.09 1.36 -1.62
CA ILE A 92 5.55 1.33 -1.59
C ILE A 92 6.05 0.71 -2.91
N ALA A 93 6.04 1.51 -3.97
CA ALA A 93 6.37 1.06 -5.34
C ALA A 93 7.67 1.65 -5.91
N LYS A 94 8.27 2.62 -5.23
CA LYS A 94 9.46 3.36 -5.67
C LYS A 94 10.64 3.09 -4.75
N GLU A 95 11.86 3.33 -5.24
CA GLU A 95 13.06 3.28 -4.41
C GLU A 95 13.02 4.35 -3.31
N ASP A 96 12.71 5.58 -3.72
CA ASP A 96 12.54 6.74 -2.85
C ASP A 96 11.14 7.36 -2.99
N GLY A 97 10.60 7.78 -1.85
CA GLY A 97 9.36 8.55 -1.77
C GLY A 97 9.61 10.06 -1.87
N ASP A 98 8.55 10.80 -2.12
CA ASP A 98 8.50 12.25 -2.01
C ASP A 98 8.37 12.63 -0.51
N LEU A 99 9.49 12.97 0.09
CA LEU A 99 9.56 13.28 1.53
C LEU A 99 8.94 14.64 1.87
N GLU A 100 8.88 15.58 0.92
CA GLU A 100 8.14 16.83 1.12
C GLU A 100 6.66 16.53 1.28
N LEU A 101 6.14 15.63 0.43
CA LEU A 101 4.75 15.19 0.51
C LEU A 101 4.48 14.34 1.76
N ALA A 102 5.39 13.43 2.13
CA ALA A 102 5.29 12.60 3.34
C ALA A 102 5.28 13.44 4.63
N LEU A 103 5.95 14.59 4.62
CA LEU A 103 6.08 15.50 5.76
C LEU A 103 5.21 16.76 5.63
N LYS A 104 4.40 16.88 4.57
CA LYS A 104 3.52 18.05 4.34
C LYS A 104 2.63 18.30 5.56
N GLY A 105 2.60 19.55 6.04
CA GLY A 105 1.80 19.95 7.21
C GLY A 105 2.42 19.62 8.58
N SER A 106 3.53 18.86 8.62
CA SER A 106 4.19 18.49 9.88
C SER A 106 5.05 19.60 10.49
N PHE A 107 5.50 20.55 9.66
CA PHE A 107 6.54 21.55 9.97
C PHE A 107 7.89 20.96 10.40
N LEU A 108 8.13 19.69 10.07
CA LEU A 108 9.42 19.05 10.27
C LEU A 108 10.38 19.38 9.12
N PRO A 109 11.68 19.46 9.38
CA PRO A 109 12.67 19.53 8.30
C PRO A 109 12.60 18.26 7.47
N VAL A 110 12.68 18.41 6.16
CA VAL A 110 12.77 17.28 5.23
C VAL A 110 14.21 16.75 5.28
N PRO A 111 14.43 15.48 5.64
CA PRO A 111 15.77 14.91 5.69
C PRO A 111 16.29 14.64 4.27
N GLU A 112 17.61 14.73 4.10
CA GLU A 112 18.27 14.30 2.87
C GLU A 112 18.07 12.80 2.64
N LEU A 113 17.84 12.36 1.39
CA LEU A 113 17.62 10.94 1.08
C LEU A 113 18.80 10.05 1.50
N SER A 114 20.02 10.59 1.50
CA SER A 114 21.24 9.88 1.89
C SER A 114 21.22 9.36 3.32
N VAL A 115 20.40 9.90 4.22
CA VAL A 115 20.28 9.38 5.59
C VAL A 115 19.62 8.00 5.65
N PHE A 116 18.92 7.60 4.58
CA PHE A 116 18.26 6.30 4.46
C PHE A 116 19.07 5.29 3.64
N ALA A 117 20.19 5.70 3.07
CA ALA A 117 21.09 4.80 2.36
C ALA A 117 21.54 3.70 3.33
N SER A 118 21.23 2.45 2.98
CA SER A 118 21.82 1.29 3.64
C SER A 118 22.80 0.65 2.68
N ASP A 119 24.04 0.45 3.12
CA ASP A 119 25.07 -0.27 2.36
C ASP A 119 24.82 -1.79 2.27
N ASP A 120 23.75 -2.28 2.91
CA ASP A 120 23.44 -3.70 3.02
C ASP A 120 22.18 -4.07 2.22
N ASP A 121 22.41 -4.51 0.98
CA ASP A 121 21.38 -5.01 0.06
C ASP A 121 20.93 -6.45 0.37
N SER A 122 21.56 -7.12 1.35
CA SER A 122 21.31 -8.54 1.63
C SER A 122 19.87 -8.85 2.06
N GLU A 123 19.13 -7.86 2.55
CA GLU A 123 17.75 -8.02 3.01
C GLU A 123 16.68 -7.49 2.03
N LYS A 124 17.06 -6.95 0.85
CA LYS A 124 16.09 -6.42 -0.14
C LYS A 124 15.06 -7.45 -0.59
N ASP A 125 15.46 -8.72 -0.64
CA ASP A 125 14.60 -9.84 -1.09
C ASP A 125 13.85 -10.55 0.05
N LEU A 126 13.86 -10.00 1.27
CA LEU A 126 13.10 -10.56 2.37
C LEU A 126 11.60 -10.49 2.07
N VAL A 127 10.92 -11.64 2.06
CA VAL A 127 9.46 -11.72 1.89
C VAL A 127 8.88 -12.46 3.10
N PRO A 128 8.39 -11.74 4.12
CA PRO A 128 7.76 -12.39 5.27
C PRO A 128 6.55 -13.21 4.84
N GLY A 129 6.46 -14.45 5.32
CA GLY A 129 5.38 -15.37 4.94
C GLY A 129 5.48 -15.89 3.51
N LYS A 130 6.66 -15.88 2.88
CA LYS A 130 6.90 -16.42 1.54
C LYS A 130 6.38 -17.86 1.44
N VAL A 131 5.49 -18.09 0.49
CA VAL A 131 5.07 -19.44 0.10
C VAL A 131 5.98 -19.92 -1.02
N THR A 132 6.55 -21.11 -0.86
CA THR A 132 7.35 -21.79 -1.88
C THR A 132 6.58 -22.97 -2.42
N VAL A 133 6.59 -23.13 -3.74
CA VAL A 133 6.05 -24.31 -4.43
C VAL A 133 7.20 -25.06 -5.09
N ASP A 134 7.06 -26.37 -5.23
CA ASP A 134 8.02 -27.16 -5.99
C ASP A 134 7.90 -26.81 -7.48
N PRO A 135 8.95 -26.24 -8.11
CA PRO A 135 8.90 -25.84 -9.52
C PRO A 135 8.83 -27.05 -10.46
N THR A 136 9.08 -28.26 -9.96
CA THR A 136 9.03 -29.52 -10.71
C THR A 136 7.70 -30.26 -10.55
N SER A 137 6.76 -29.74 -9.75
CA SER A 137 5.45 -30.35 -9.57
C SER A 137 4.57 -30.19 -10.81
N ASP A 138 3.93 -31.29 -11.24
CA ASP A 138 2.91 -31.29 -12.30
C ASP A 138 1.56 -30.66 -11.86
N GLY A 139 1.50 -30.06 -10.67
CA GLY A 139 0.30 -29.48 -10.08
C GLY A 139 -0.57 -30.50 -9.33
N ILE A 140 -1.72 -30.04 -8.83
CA ILE A 140 -2.69 -30.85 -8.09
C ILE A 140 -3.89 -31.11 -9.01
N PRO A 141 -4.22 -32.37 -9.35
CA PRO A 141 -5.36 -32.66 -10.21
C PRO A 141 -6.68 -32.30 -9.51
N LEU A 142 -7.45 -31.41 -10.13
CA LEU A 142 -8.80 -31.08 -9.66
C LEU A 142 -9.79 -32.15 -10.11
N ASN A 143 -10.72 -32.53 -9.23
CA ASN A 143 -11.80 -33.49 -9.53
C ASN A 143 -11.31 -34.86 -10.06
N ALA A 144 -10.16 -35.34 -9.59
CA ALA A 144 -9.62 -36.64 -9.99
C ALA A 144 -10.64 -37.78 -9.82
N GLY A 145 -10.78 -38.61 -10.86
CA GLY A 145 -11.69 -39.76 -10.87
C GLY A 145 -13.17 -39.41 -11.08
N ARG A 146 -13.51 -38.16 -11.41
CA ARG A 146 -14.87 -37.79 -11.83
C ARG A 146 -14.99 -37.80 -13.34
N ASP A 147 -16.15 -38.23 -13.82
CA ASP A 147 -16.50 -38.14 -15.24
C ASP A 147 -16.66 -36.68 -15.65
N LEU A 148 -16.05 -36.33 -16.78
CA LEU A 148 -16.11 -34.99 -17.36
C LEU A 148 -17.07 -35.00 -18.55
N VAL A 149 -17.97 -34.01 -18.57
CA VAL A 149 -18.87 -33.76 -19.71
C VAL A 149 -18.64 -32.33 -20.17
N GLU A 150 -18.36 -32.17 -21.47
CA GLU A 150 -18.25 -30.86 -22.09
C GLU A 150 -19.61 -30.43 -22.65
N VAL A 151 -20.02 -29.21 -22.33
CA VAL A 151 -21.29 -28.64 -22.79
C VAL A 151 -21.03 -27.26 -23.39
N THR A 152 -21.55 -27.03 -24.58
CA THR A 152 -21.55 -25.69 -25.18
C THR A 152 -22.61 -24.83 -24.51
N VAL A 153 -22.18 -23.72 -23.92
CA VAL A 153 -23.07 -22.75 -23.29
C VAL A 153 -23.04 -21.46 -24.12
N THR A 154 -24.22 -20.93 -24.45
CA THR A 154 -24.36 -19.63 -25.12
C THR A 154 -25.26 -18.74 -24.29
N ASN A 155 -24.75 -17.58 -23.87
CA ASN A 155 -25.58 -16.55 -23.25
C ASN A 155 -26.26 -15.73 -24.35
N THR A 156 -27.56 -15.92 -24.54
CA THR A 156 -28.40 -15.14 -25.47
C THR A 156 -29.10 -13.95 -24.79
N GLY A 157 -28.77 -13.68 -23.52
CA GLY A 157 -29.30 -12.56 -22.76
C GLY A 157 -28.61 -11.23 -23.11
N ASP A 158 -29.20 -10.14 -22.63
CA ASP A 158 -28.69 -8.78 -22.73
C ASP A 158 -27.78 -8.38 -21.57
N ARG A 159 -27.49 -9.33 -20.66
CA ARG A 159 -26.77 -9.11 -19.41
C ARG A 159 -25.73 -10.21 -19.17
N PRO A 160 -24.63 -9.89 -18.46
CA PRO A 160 -23.61 -10.85 -18.10
C PRO A 160 -24.15 -11.92 -17.13
N ILE A 161 -23.70 -13.16 -17.29
CA ILE A 161 -23.98 -14.29 -16.40
C ILE A 161 -22.63 -14.91 -16.02
N GLN A 162 -22.42 -15.14 -14.71
CA GLN A 162 -21.24 -15.82 -14.18
C GLN A 162 -21.70 -17.07 -13.42
N VAL A 163 -21.08 -18.22 -13.71
CA VAL A 163 -21.28 -19.48 -13.00
C VAL A 163 -19.96 -19.84 -12.33
N GLY A 164 -20.00 -20.14 -11.03
CA GLY A 164 -18.84 -20.53 -10.22
C GLY A 164 -18.57 -22.02 -10.20
#